data_AF-A0AAX1J6G8-F1
#
_entry.id   AF-A0AAX1J6G8-F1
#
_cell.length_a   1.000
_cell.length_b   1.000
_cell.length_c   1.000
_cell.angle_alpha   90.00
_cell.angle_beta   90.00
_cell.angle_gamma   90.00
#
_symmetry.space_group_name_H-M   'P 1'
#
loop_
_entity.id
_entity.type
_entity.pdbx_description
1 polymer ?
#
loop_
_entity_poly.entity_id
_entity_poly.type
_entity_poly.pdbx_seq_one_letter_code
_entity_poly.pdbx_strand_id
1 'polypeptide(L)' 'MLSEDELWEYLHHKEGIPVTRRTIKWAVLRREIVPTRLGNKNLFSKRDALNWLASRRQTGPYRAPKAAAFPAAK' A
#
# COMPACT_ATOMS: atom_id res chain seq x y z
N MET A 1 5.63 16.88 3.68
CA MET A 1 4.67 16.31 2.70
C MET A 1 5.49 15.60 1.65
N LEU A 2 5.10 14.40 1.22
CA LEU A 2 5.89 13.50 0.36
C LEU A 2 5.27 13.38 -1.03
N SER A 3 6.09 13.23 -2.07
CA SER A 3 5.64 12.75 -3.39
C SER A 3 5.30 11.25 -3.33
N GLU A 4 4.77 10.67 -4.42
CA GLU A 4 4.50 9.23 -4.50
C GLU A 4 5.79 8.38 -4.38
N ASP A 5 6.89 8.85 -4.99
CA ASP A 5 8.19 8.17 -4.91
C ASP A 5 8.80 8.29 -3.52
N GLU A 6 8.76 9.48 -2.91
CA GLU A 6 9.25 9.71 -1.54
C GLU A 6 8.41 8.94 -0.50
N LEU A 7 7.12 8.76 -0.76
CA LEU A 7 6.23 7.94 0.05
C LEU A 7 6.65 6.47 0.01
N TRP A 8 6.97 5.95 -1.18
CA TRP A 8 7.50 4.59 -1.31
C TRP A 8 8.85 4.45 -0.62
N GLU A 9 9.78 5.39 -0.81
CA GLU A 9 11.10 5.37 -0.14
C GLU A 9 10.97 5.36 1.38
N TYR A 10 10.09 6.20 1.92
CA TYR A 10 9.80 6.24 3.35
C TYR A 10 9.33 4.87 3.87
N LEU A 11 8.33 4.27 3.22
CA LEU A 11 7.78 3.00 3.68
C LEU A 11 8.77 1.84 3.51
N HIS A 12 9.53 1.83 2.41
CA HIS A 12 10.41 0.73 2.07
C HIS A 12 11.74 0.78 2.84
N HIS A 13 12.42 1.92 2.82
CA HIS A 13 13.76 2.06 3.39
C HIS A 13 13.74 2.46 4.86
N LYS A 14 12.79 3.33 5.27
CA LYS A 14 12.78 3.85 6.64
C LYS A 14 11.97 2.98 7.60
N GLU A 15 10.79 2.54 7.18
CA GLU A 15 9.93 1.67 8.00
C GLU A 15 10.21 0.17 7.76
N GLY A 16 11.04 -0.17 6.77
CA GLY A 16 11.41 -1.56 6.46
C GLY A 16 10.27 -2.41 5.92
N ILE A 17 9.20 -1.78 5.39
CA ILE A 17 8.00 -2.48 4.97
C ILE A 17 8.20 -2.97 3.52
N PRO A 18 7.89 -4.25 3.21
CA PRO A 18 8.09 -4.81 1.88
C PRO A 18 6.99 -4.37 0.88
N VAL A 19 6.80 -3.06 0.71
CA VAL A 19 5.93 -2.47 -0.30
C VAL A 19 6.69 -2.17 -1.60
N THR A 20 6.03 -2.40 -2.73
CA THR A 20 6.57 -2.03 -4.05
C THR A 20 6.02 -0.68 -4.50
N ARG A 21 6.75 0.03 -5.38
CA ARG A 21 6.26 1.25 -6.03
C ARG A 21 4.89 1.04 -6.70
N ARG A 22 4.71 -0.11 -7.35
CA ARG A 22 3.44 -0.50 -7.97
C ARG A 22 2.32 -0.59 -6.94
N THR A 23 2.58 -1.14 -5.75
CA THR A 23 1.59 -1.21 -4.67
C THR A 23 1.13 0.18 -4.24
N ILE A 24 2.07 1.10 -4.03
CA ILE A 24 1.78 2.49 -3.66
C ILE A 24 0.98 3.20 -4.76
N LYS A 25 1.41 3.08 -6.01
CA LYS A 25 0.69 3.63 -7.16
C LYS A 25 -0.77 3.18 -7.23
N TRP A 26 -1.01 1.87 -7.06
CA TRP A 26 -2.37 1.35 -7.04
C TRP A 26 -3.17 1.82 -5.84
N ALA A 27 -2.55 1.95 -4.67
CA ALA A 27 -3.22 2.49 -3.48
C ALA A 27 -3.64 3.96 -3.68
N VAL A 28 -2.80 4.77 -4.32
CA VAL A 28 -3.12 6.16 -4.69
C VAL A 28 -4.25 6.21 -5.72
N LEU A 29 -4.15 5.43 -6.81
CA LEU A 29 -5.17 5.38 -7.87
C LEU A 29 -6.54 4.94 -7.34
N ARG A 30 -6.57 3.98 -6.41
CA ARG A 30 -7.79 3.49 -5.75
C ARG A 30 -8.29 4.39 -4.62
N ARG A 31 -7.59 5.51 -4.35
CA ARG A 31 -7.90 6.45 -3.25
C ARG A 31 -7.87 5.78 -1.88
N GLU A 32 -7.07 4.73 -1.71
CA GLU A 32 -6.78 4.15 -0.41
C GLU A 32 -5.79 5.03 0.38
N ILE A 33 -4.85 5.67 -0.32
CA ILE A 33 -4.02 6.76 0.20
C ILE A 33 -4.49 8.05 -0.48
N VAL A 34 -5.05 8.97 0.29
CA VAL A 34 -5.63 10.20 -0.24
C VAL A 34 -4.55 11.28 -0.40
N PRO A 35 -4.33 11.81 -1.62
CA PRO A 35 -3.39 12.91 -1.81
C PRO A 35 -4.01 14.23 -1.34
N THR A 36 -3.19 15.05 -0.69
CA THR A 36 -3.41 16.48 -0.57
C THR A 36 -2.95 17.16 -1.84
N ARG A 37 -3.87 17.78 -2.59
CA ARG A 37 -3.53 18.49 -3.82
C ARG A 37 -3.07 19.91 -3.49
N LEU A 38 -1.81 20.22 -3.78
CA LEU A 38 -1.23 21.55 -3.63
C LEU A 38 -0.62 21.97 -4.97
N GLY A 39 -1.21 23.00 -5.58
CA GLY A 39 -0.89 23.40 -6.95
C GLY A 39 -1.13 22.25 -7.94
N ASN A 40 -0.11 21.94 -8.76
CA ASN A 40 -0.16 20.86 -9.74
C ASN A 40 0.48 19.54 -9.24
N LYS A 41 0.68 19.38 -7.93
CA LYS A 41 1.31 18.19 -7.34
C LYS A 41 0.38 17.51 -6.33
N ASN A 42 0.42 16.18 -6.34
CA ASN A 42 -0.18 15.34 -5.31
C ASN A 42 0.86 15.11 -4.22
N LEU A 43 0.49 15.39 -2.98
CA LEU A 43 1.36 15.24 -1.82
C LEU A 43 0.70 14.37 -0.76
N PHE A 44 1.51 13.58 -0.06
CA PHE A 44 1.05 12.59 0.91
C PHE A 44 1.67 12.84 2.27
N SER A 45 0.91 12.61 3.33
CA SER A 45 1.43 12.64 4.69
C SER A 45 1.95 11.26 5.09
N LYS A 46 2.98 11.22 5.94
CA LYS A 46 3.48 9.96 6.53
C LYS A 46 2.40 9.25 7.33
N ARG A 47 1.55 10.03 8.01
CA ARG A 47 0.46 9.50 8.83
C ARG A 47 -0.58 8.77 7.98
N ASP A 48 -0.94 9.31 6.82
CA ASP A 48 -1.88 8.64 5.91
C ASP A 48 -1.33 7.32 5.39
N ALA A 49 -0.02 7.27 5.11
CA ALA A 49 0.67 6.05 4.72
C ALA A 49 0.56 4.95 5.78
N LEU A 50 0.82 5.31 7.04
CA LEU A 50 0.75 4.38 8.18
C LEU A 50 -0.70 3.98 8.49
N ASN A 51 -1.65 4.90 8.37
CA ASN A 51 -3.08 4.60 8.51
C ASN A 51 -3.56 3.63 7.44
N TRP A 52 -3.13 3.81 6.19
CA TRP A 52 -3.41 2.90 5.10
C TRP A 52 -2.86 1.50 5.38
N LEU A 53 -1.63 1.39 5.88
CA LEU A 53 -1.06 0.10 6.30
C LEU A 53 -1.85 -0.54 7.44
N ALA A 54 -2.22 0.24 8.46
CA ALA A 54 -3.03 -0.24 9.56
C ALA A 54 -4.40 -0.75 9.10
N SER A 55 -5.02 -0.10 8.12
CA SER A 55 -6.30 -0.53 7.52
C SER A 55 -6.22 -1.88 6.81
N ARG A 56 -5.03 -2.27 6.35
CA ARG A 56 -4.75 -3.54 5.67
C ARG A 56 -4.42 -4.68 6.62
N ARG A 57 -4.39 -4.42 7.94
CA ARG A 57 -4.14 -5.45 8.95
C ARG A 57 -5.24 -6.52 8.88
N GLN A 58 -4.86 -7.74 8.53
CA GLN A 58 -5.76 -8.89 8.57
C GLN A 58 -5.86 -9.36 10.03
N THR A 59 -7.05 -9.29 10.61
CA THR A 59 -7.33 -9.75 11.99
C THR A 59 -7.57 -11.26 12.08
N GLY A 60 -7.68 -11.95 10.94
CA GLY A 60 -7.87 -13.40 10.87
C GLY A 60 -6.72 -14.13 10.18
N PRO A 61 -6.69 -15.47 10.25
CA PRO A 61 -5.71 -16.27 9.52
C PRO A 61 -5.82 -16.00 8.02
N TYR A 62 -4.67 -15.92 7.34
CA TYR A 62 -4.63 -15.74 5.89
C TYR A 62 -5.45 -16.83 5.21
N ARG A 63 -6.56 -16.45 4.57
CA ARG A 63 -7.34 -17.34 3.70
C ARG A 63 -6.90 -17.11 2.27
N ALA A 64 -6.12 -18.04 1.74
CA ALA A 64 -5.85 -18.08 0.31
C ALA A 64 -7.20 -18.18 -0.45
N PRO A 65 -7.38 -17.44 -1.56
CA PRO A 65 -8.57 -17.59 -2.38
C PRO A 65 -8.66 -19.02 -2.90
N LYS A 66 -9.88 -19.59 -2.91
CA LYS A 66 -10.17 -21.00 -3.24
C LYS A 66 -9.57 -21.46 -4.58
N ALA A 67 -9.30 -20.54 -5.50
CA ALA A 67 -8.68 -20.79 -6.80
C ALA A 67 -7.17 -21.16 -6.75
N ALA A 68 -6.49 -20.95 -5.62
CA ALA A 68 -5.07 -21.31 -5.44
C ALA A 68 -4.86 -22.72 -4.85
N ALA A 69 -5.95 -23.45 -4.56
CA ALA A 69 -5.86 -24.87 -4.21
C ALA A 69 -5.52 -25.65 -5.48
N PHE A 70 -4.25 -26.02 -5.65
CA PHE A 70 -3.80 -26.90 -6.72
C PHE A 70 -4.72 -28.13 -6.80
N PRO A 71 -5.24 -28.50 -7.99
CA PRO A 71 -5.96 -29.75 -8.12
C PRO A 71 -4.99 -30.89 -7.82
N ALA A 72 -5.33 -31.71 -6.82
CA ALA A 72 -4.59 -32.93 -6.53
C ALA A 72 -4.56 -33.79 -7.81
N ALA A 73 -3.35 -34.07 -8.29
CA ALA A 73 -3.13 -34.98 -9.40
C ALA A 73 -3.64 -36.38 -9.01
N LYS A 74 -4.43 -36.97 -9.89
CA LYS A 74 -4.94 -38.34 -9.77
C LYS A 74 -3.93 -39.34 -10.31
#